data_AF-A0A843B838-F1
#
_entry.id   AF-A0A843B838-F1
#
_cell.length_a   1.000
_cell.length_b   1.000
_cell.length_c   1.000
_cell.angle_alpha   90.00
_cell.angle_beta   90.00
_cell.angle_gamma   90.00
#
_symmetry.space_group_name_H-M   'P 1'
#
loop_
_entity.id
_entity.type
_entity.pdbx_description
1 polymer ?
#
loop_
_entity_poly.entity_id
_entity_poly.type
_entity_poly.pdbx_seq_one_letter_code
_entity_poly.pdbx_strand_id
1 'polypeptide(L)'
;MKHLFKHSQRRARTARQQGFTLVELAVVLAVIGLIIGAVAIGKDVQRNAEYTKIKNKFIDQWEQAYMQYYQRVGGVLGDSQTAPQNMVNGEVWLATGAGARRSGRDMTTVALPSAICRGAAGRGMSRPFTSGTDPDLRALMTRVGIRMPPGRSEGLEDRYVYLDSNGNPQEVQVCFQWNRPLGDGAADEAVGDGTGNVMVITGLTPDLARALDQMIDGKPDEREGRFRREGVVNNAGGLVNAPGQEWQASNHDKIATKNNAGLDEDQVAIVTAIYRMTQ
;
A
#
# COMPACT_ATOMS: atom_id res chain seq x y z
N MET A 1 64.91 36.82 59.03
CA MET A 1 64.01 35.67 59.30
C MET A 1 63.79 34.93 57.99
N LYS A 2 64.28 33.68 57.87
CA LYS A 2 64.18 32.85 56.66
C LYS A 2 63.01 31.88 56.85
N HIS A 3 61.90 32.07 56.13
CA HIS A 3 60.84 31.06 56.05
C HIS A 3 61.03 30.23 54.78
N LEU A 4 61.66 29.06 54.95
CA LEU A 4 61.75 28.01 53.95
C LEU A 4 60.44 27.21 53.95
N PHE A 5 59.56 27.45 52.99
CA PHE A 5 58.40 26.61 52.74
C PHE A 5 58.84 25.32 52.03
N LYS A 6 58.77 24.20 52.75
CA LYS A 6 59.02 22.86 52.24
C LYS A 6 57.73 22.32 51.59
N HIS A 7 57.64 22.37 50.26
CA HIS A 7 56.56 21.70 49.55
C HIS A 7 56.73 20.17 49.64
N SER A 8 55.83 19.53 50.38
CA SER A 8 55.67 18.08 50.41
C SER A 8 55.07 17.63 49.09
N GLN A 9 55.89 17.09 48.18
CA GLN A 9 55.39 16.41 46.99
C GLN A 9 54.78 15.07 47.39
N ARG A 10 53.44 15.03 47.48
CA ARG A 10 52.69 13.77 47.49
C ARG A 10 52.84 13.12 46.12
N ARG A 11 53.61 12.04 46.03
CA ARG A 11 53.65 11.16 44.85
C ARG A 11 52.24 10.60 44.62
N ALA A 12 51.58 11.03 43.55
CA ALA A 12 50.39 10.36 43.05
C ALA A 12 50.79 8.94 42.62
N ARG A 13 50.13 7.93 43.17
CA ARG A 13 50.24 6.55 42.69
C ARG A 13 49.62 6.51 41.29
N THR A 14 50.45 6.37 40.27
CA THR A 14 50.03 6.00 38.92
C THR A 14 49.38 4.62 38.99
N ALA A 15 48.07 4.55 38.81
CA ALA A 15 47.40 3.29 38.55
C ALA A 15 47.99 2.71 37.26
N ARG A 16 48.56 1.50 37.31
CA ARG A 16 48.96 0.77 36.11
C ARG A 16 47.71 0.61 35.25
N GLN A 17 47.65 1.25 34.09
CA GLN A 17 46.67 0.91 33.07
C GLN A 17 46.94 -0.53 32.65
N GLN A 18 46.06 -1.45 33.05
CA GLN A 18 46.00 -2.78 32.45
C GLN A 18 45.49 -2.56 31.03
N GLY A 19 46.39 -2.58 30.05
CA GLY A 19 46.03 -2.50 28.64
C GLY A 19 45.25 -3.75 28.23
N PHE A 20 44.23 -3.57 27.39
CA PHE A 20 43.51 -4.67 26.78
C PHE A 20 44.45 -5.47 25.87
N THR A 21 44.42 -6.79 25.99
CA THR A 21 45.21 -7.66 25.12
C THR A 21 44.63 -7.65 23.70
N LEU A 22 45.48 -7.87 22.68
CA LEU A 22 45.03 -8.02 21.29
C LEU A 22 43.96 -9.11 21.15
N VAL A 23 44.05 -10.17 21.96
CA VAL A 23 43.10 -11.29 21.96
C VAL A 23 41.73 -10.87 22.49
N GLU A 24 41.66 -10.13 23.60
CA GLU A 24 40.39 -9.64 24.14
C GLU A 24 39.66 -8.73 23.16
N LEU A 25 40.40 -7.82 22.51
CA LEU A 25 39.80 -6.92 21.53
C LEU A 25 39.38 -7.68 20.25
N ALA A 26 40.16 -8.67 19.82
CA ALA A 26 39.83 -9.49 18.65
C ALA A 26 38.54 -10.32 18.86
N VAL A 27 38.36 -10.92 20.04
CA VAL A 27 37.13 -11.67 20.35
C VAL A 27 35.93 -10.73 20.42
N VAL A 28 36.07 -9.54 21.02
CA VAL A 28 34.97 -8.56 21.09
C VAL A 28 34.50 -8.12 19.70
N LEU A 29 35.41 -7.79 18.79
CA LEU A 29 35.04 -7.41 17.42
C LEU A 29 34.41 -8.58 16.65
N ALA A 30 34.90 -9.81 16.84
CA ALA A 30 34.29 -11.00 16.23
C ALA A 30 32.85 -11.22 16.72
N VAL A 31 32.61 -11.08 18.03
CA VAL A 31 31.28 -11.20 18.63
C VAL A 31 30.35 -10.08 18.15
N ILE A 32 30.81 -8.83 18.11
CA ILE A 32 30.01 -7.71 17.60
C ILE A 32 29.68 -7.92 16.12
N GLY A 33 30.64 -8.35 15.30
CA GLY A 33 30.41 -8.65 13.88
C GLY A 33 29.36 -9.74 13.68
N LEU A 34 29.40 -10.80 14.48
CA LEU A 34 28.42 -11.88 14.46
C LEU A 34 27.02 -11.41 14.88
N ILE A 35 26.92 -10.60 15.93
CA ILE A 35 25.64 -10.06 16.42
C ILE A 35 25.02 -9.11 15.38
N ILE A 36 25.81 -8.19 14.80
CA ILE A 36 25.31 -7.26 13.78
C ILE A 36 24.82 -8.02 12.55
N GLY A 37 25.56 -9.03 12.10
CA GLY A 37 25.15 -9.88 10.98
C GLY A 37 23.81 -10.58 11.23
N ALA A 38 23.60 -11.13 12.43
CA ALA A 38 22.34 -11.78 12.79
C ALA A 38 21.16 -10.80 12.87
N VAL A 39 21.37 -9.60 13.43
CA VAL A 39 20.31 -8.58 13.58
C VAL A 39 19.86 -8.04 12.23
N ALA A 40 20.77 -7.85 11.27
CA ALA A 40 20.44 -7.40 9.92
C ALA A 40 19.44 -8.34 9.24
N ILE A 41 19.68 -9.65 9.30
CA ILE A 41 18.78 -10.67 8.74
C ILE A 41 17.42 -10.65 9.45
N GLY A 42 17.42 -10.50 10.78
CA GLY A 42 16.20 -10.47 11.59
C GLY A 42 15.24 -9.33 11.18
N LYS A 43 15.77 -8.14 10.88
CA LYS A 43 14.97 -6.98 10.47
C LYS A 43 14.27 -7.21 9.13
N ASP A 44 14.96 -7.78 8.15
CA ASP A 44 14.37 -8.06 6.84
C ASP A 44 13.31 -9.18 6.91
N VAL A 45 13.58 -10.23 7.69
CA VAL A 45 12.59 -11.30 7.95
C VAL A 45 11.34 -10.75 8.61
N GLN A 46 11.49 -9.87 9.61
CA GLN A 46 10.36 -9.23 10.27
C GLN A 46 9.55 -8.35 9.30
N ARG A 47 10.21 -7.58 8.44
CA ARG A 47 9.54 -6.74 7.44
C ARG A 47 8.72 -7.58 6.45
N ASN A 48 9.31 -8.66 5.92
CA ASN A 48 8.62 -9.57 5.01
C ASN A 48 7.45 -10.30 5.69
N ALA A 49 7.58 -10.64 6.98
CA ALA A 49 6.50 -11.22 7.76
C ALA A 49 5.34 -10.23 7.97
N GLU A 50 5.63 -8.94 8.20
CA GLU A 50 4.59 -7.91 8.30
C GLU A 50 3.89 -7.70 6.95
N TYR A 51 4.60 -7.69 5.82
CA TYR A 51 3.97 -7.62 4.49
C TYR A 51 3.06 -8.83 4.23
N THR A 52 3.53 -10.03 4.58
CA THR A 52 2.74 -11.26 4.47
C THR A 52 1.48 -11.20 5.35
N LYS A 53 1.61 -10.63 6.56
CA LYS A 53 0.48 -10.43 7.47
C LYS A 53 -0.51 -9.42 6.92
N ILE A 54 -0.06 -8.29 6.35
CA ILE A 54 -0.95 -7.30 5.71
C ILE A 54 -1.74 -7.97 4.57
N LYS A 55 -1.07 -8.72 3.70
CA LYS A 55 -1.74 -9.49 2.64
C LYS A 55 -2.82 -10.41 3.20
N ASN A 56 -2.45 -11.32 4.11
CA ASN A 56 -3.34 -12.39 4.56
C ASN A 56 -4.45 -11.93 5.51
N LYS A 57 -4.14 -10.96 6.39
CA LYS A 57 -5.05 -10.52 7.45
C LYS A 57 -5.88 -9.32 7.04
N PHE A 58 -5.45 -8.53 6.06
CA PHE A 58 -6.19 -7.34 5.66
C PHE A 58 -6.67 -7.44 4.21
N ILE A 59 -5.76 -7.49 3.24
CA ILE A 59 -6.12 -7.46 1.80
C ILE A 59 -6.99 -8.66 1.39
N ASP A 60 -6.60 -9.87 1.77
CA ASP A 60 -7.33 -11.10 1.43
C ASP A 60 -8.68 -11.18 2.13
N GLN A 61 -8.80 -10.62 3.33
CA GLN A 61 -10.07 -10.57 4.04
C GLN A 61 -11.05 -9.64 3.34
N TRP A 62 -10.57 -8.55 2.74
CA TRP A 62 -11.37 -7.65 1.92
C TRP A 62 -11.76 -8.25 0.56
N GLU A 63 -10.85 -8.97 -0.12
CA GLU A 63 -11.18 -9.75 -1.32
C GLU A 63 -12.26 -10.80 -1.01
N GLN A 64 -12.11 -11.55 0.08
CA GLN A 64 -13.11 -12.53 0.51
C GLN A 64 -14.46 -11.90 0.88
N ALA A 65 -14.46 -10.74 1.56
CA ALA A 65 -15.70 -10.03 1.88
C ALA A 65 -16.43 -9.54 0.62
N TYR A 66 -15.68 -9.06 -0.39
CA TYR A 66 -16.24 -8.73 -1.70
C TYR A 66 -16.90 -9.95 -2.36
N MET A 67 -16.21 -11.10 -2.39
CA MET A 67 -16.74 -12.34 -2.97
C MET A 67 -17.97 -12.85 -2.22
N GLN A 68 -17.98 -12.76 -0.89
CA GLN A 68 -19.15 -13.10 -0.07
C GLN A 68 -20.33 -12.18 -0.37
N TYR A 69 -20.09 -10.89 -0.60
CA TYR A 69 -21.13 -9.95 -1.04
C TYR A 69 -21.72 -10.39 -2.36
N TYR A 70 -20.88 -10.63 -3.35
CA TYR A 70 -21.31 -11.05 -4.67
C TYR A 70 -22.13 -12.35 -4.62
N GLN A 71 -21.66 -13.37 -3.90
CA GLN A 71 -22.36 -14.65 -3.75
C GLN A 71 -23.70 -14.53 -3.02
N ARG A 72 -23.80 -13.64 -2.03
CA ARG A 72 -25.00 -13.48 -1.21
C ARG A 72 -26.07 -12.63 -1.90
N VAL A 73 -25.65 -11.56 -2.58
CA VAL A 73 -26.56 -10.58 -3.20
C VAL A 73 -26.88 -10.94 -4.66
N GLY A 74 -25.99 -11.70 -5.32
CA GLY A 74 -26.09 -11.98 -6.76
C GLY A 74 -25.74 -10.78 -7.64
N GLY A 75 -25.11 -9.76 -7.08
CA GLY A 75 -24.68 -8.54 -7.76
C GLY A 75 -23.49 -7.91 -7.03
N VAL A 76 -22.80 -6.99 -7.70
CA VAL A 76 -21.60 -6.35 -7.14
C VAL A 76 -21.95 -5.20 -6.19
N LEU A 77 -20.97 -4.72 -5.43
CA LEU A 77 -21.17 -3.69 -4.42
C LEU A 77 -21.83 -2.42 -4.99
N GLY A 78 -22.97 -2.02 -4.41
CA GLY A 78 -23.70 -0.81 -4.82
C GLY A 78 -24.38 -0.92 -6.20
N ASP A 79 -24.54 -2.12 -6.76
CA ASP A 79 -25.31 -2.34 -7.97
C ASP A 79 -26.80 -2.64 -7.68
N SER A 80 -27.65 -2.37 -8.66
CA SER A 80 -29.08 -2.63 -8.57
C SER A 80 -29.41 -4.09 -8.86
N GLN A 81 -30.13 -4.77 -7.95
CA GLN A 81 -30.57 -6.15 -8.17
C GLN A 81 -31.65 -6.28 -9.26
N THR A 82 -32.45 -5.24 -9.47
CA THR A 82 -33.54 -5.24 -10.45
C THR A 82 -33.10 -4.71 -11.82
N ALA A 83 -31.98 -3.99 -11.88
CA ALA A 83 -31.39 -3.47 -13.10
C ALA A 83 -29.85 -3.63 -13.10
N PRO A 84 -29.32 -4.86 -13.02
CA PRO A 84 -27.89 -5.09 -12.80
C PRO A 84 -27.04 -4.50 -13.91
N GLN A 85 -25.97 -3.80 -13.51
CA GLN A 85 -24.94 -3.28 -14.39
C GLN A 85 -23.66 -4.12 -14.31
N ASN A 86 -23.52 -5.00 -13.33
CA ASN A 86 -22.27 -5.70 -13.02
C ASN A 86 -21.11 -4.71 -12.83
N MET A 87 -21.42 -3.54 -12.26
CA MET A 87 -20.49 -2.44 -12.01
C MET A 87 -20.60 -2.03 -10.55
N VAL A 88 -19.46 -1.88 -9.87
CA VAL A 88 -19.42 -1.28 -8.54
C VAL A 88 -20.05 0.10 -8.64
N ASN A 89 -20.98 0.37 -7.71
CA ASN A 89 -21.80 1.58 -7.69
C ASN A 89 -22.70 1.74 -8.93
N GLY A 90 -23.14 0.62 -9.51
CA GLY A 90 -24.00 0.56 -10.69
C GLY A 90 -25.41 1.13 -10.49
N GLU A 91 -25.91 1.18 -9.26
CA GLU A 91 -27.20 1.82 -8.96
C GLU A 91 -27.12 3.34 -9.13
N VAL A 92 -26.06 3.97 -8.61
CA VAL A 92 -25.81 5.41 -8.79
C VAL A 92 -25.55 5.72 -10.26
N TRP A 93 -24.82 4.84 -10.97
CA TRP A 93 -24.63 4.95 -12.42
C TRP A 93 -25.98 5.09 -13.14
N LEU A 94 -26.94 4.19 -12.88
CA LEU A 94 -28.27 4.28 -13.47
C LEU A 94 -29.07 5.52 -13.06
N ALA A 95 -28.90 5.97 -11.81
CA ALA A 95 -29.62 7.13 -11.27
C ALA A 95 -29.20 8.46 -11.93
N THR A 96 -28.00 8.56 -12.52
CA THR A 96 -27.54 9.76 -13.23
C THR A 96 -28.24 10.03 -14.58
N GLY A 97 -29.19 9.18 -15.00
CA GLY A 97 -30.08 9.41 -16.15
C GLY A 97 -29.62 8.80 -17.48
N ALA A 98 -30.34 9.10 -18.58
CA ALA A 98 -30.25 8.46 -19.90
C ALA A 98 -28.88 8.50 -20.62
N GLY A 99 -27.84 9.06 -20.01
CA GLY A 99 -26.43 8.95 -20.41
C GLY A 99 -25.69 7.73 -19.83
N ALA A 100 -26.29 7.05 -18.85
CA ALA A 100 -25.79 5.82 -18.27
C ALA A 100 -26.02 4.65 -19.25
N ARG A 101 -25.09 4.49 -20.20
CA ARG A 101 -25.07 3.32 -21.08
C ARG A 101 -25.15 2.05 -20.22
N ARG A 102 -26.07 1.13 -20.53
CA ARG A 102 -26.06 -0.19 -19.89
C ARG A 102 -24.68 -0.81 -20.07
N SER A 103 -24.15 -1.38 -19.00
CA SER A 103 -22.91 -2.16 -19.03
C SER A 103 -22.94 -3.21 -20.14
N GLY A 104 -21.79 -3.44 -20.78
CA GLY A 104 -21.63 -4.34 -21.94
C GLY A 104 -21.81 -3.67 -23.30
N ARG A 105 -22.17 -2.39 -23.36
CA ARG A 105 -22.01 -1.56 -24.58
C ARG A 105 -20.64 -0.90 -24.61
N ASP A 106 -20.36 -0.10 -25.64
CA ASP A 106 -19.17 0.75 -25.66
C ASP A 106 -19.20 1.70 -24.44
N MET A 107 -18.23 1.52 -23.53
CA MET A 107 -18.09 2.28 -22.30
C MET A 107 -16.91 3.27 -22.34
N THR A 108 -16.33 3.52 -23.51
CA THR A 108 -15.10 4.32 -23.62
C THR A 108 -15.28 5.78 -23.19
N THR A 109 -16.42 6.38 -23.50
CA THR A 109 -16.70 7.83 -23.28
C THR A 109 -17.62 8.11 -22.10
N VAL A 110 -17.87 7.11 -21.25
CA VAL A 110 -18.77 7.25 -20.10
C VAL A 110 -18.11 7.97 -18.92
N ALA A 111 -18.89 8.78 -18.21
CA ALA A 111 -18.50 9.27 -16.89
C ALA A 111 -18.45 8.10 -15.92
N LEU A 112 -17.41 8.01 -15.09
CA LEU A 112 -17.25 6.89 -14.17
C LEU A 112 -18.01 7.16 -12.87
N PRO A 113 -18.72 6.17 -12.29
CA PRO A 113 -19.33 6.34 -10.99
C PRO A 113 -18.26 6.57 -9.91
N SER A 114 -18.63 7.27 -8.84
CA SER A 114 -17.79 7.44 -7.65
C SER A 114 -17.38 6.10 -7.06
N ALA A 115 -16.24 6.09 -6.36
CA ALA A 115 -15.81 4.92 -5.61
C ALA A 115 -16.73 4.68 -4.40
N ILE A 116 -16.73 3.45 -3.90
CA ILE A 116 -17.34 3.07 -2.63
C ILE A 116 -16.21 2.93 -1.61
N CYS A 117 -16.18 3.85 -0.66
CA CYS A 117 -15.21 3.91 0.43
C CYS A 117 -15.93 3.99 1.78
N ARG A 118 -15.17 3.96 2.88
CA ARG A 118 -15.67 4.30 4.21
C ARG A 118 -15.32 5.73 4.57
N GLY A 119 -16.33 6.61 4.62
CA GLY A 119 -16.23 7.98 5.14
C GLY A 119 -15.40 8.99 4.32
N ALA A 120 -14.35 8.57 3.62
CA ALA A 120 -13.53 9.40 2.74
C ALA A 120 -12.81 8.55 1.67
N ALA A 121 -12.46 9.17 0.54
CA ALA A 121 -11.53 8.59 -0.42
C ALA A 121 -10.12 8.48 0.19
N GLY A 122 -9.39 7.45 -0.21
CA GLY A 122 -8.02 7.21 0.27
C GLY A 122 -7.01 8.22 -0.26
N ARG A 123 -5.88 8.34 0.45
CA ARG A 123 -4.80 9.28 0.08
C ARG A 123 -4.20 8.88 -1.28
N GLY A 124 -4.19 9.82 -2.22
CA GLY A 124 -3.63 9.58 -3.56
C GLY A 124 -4.54 8.80 -4.51
N MET A 125 -5.82 8.62 -4.16
CA MET A 125 -6.82 8.01 -5.02
C MET A 125 -7.32 8.99 -6.08
N SER A 126 -7.42 8.55 -7.33
CA SER A 126 -7.96 9.39 -8.43
C SER A 126 -9.48 9.55 -8.40
N ARG A 127 -10.19 8.49 -8.00
CA ARG A 127 -11.67 8.44 -8.00
C ARG A 127 -12.23 9.11 -6.75
N PRO A 128 -13.21 10.02 -6.88
CA PRO A 128 -13.78 10.69 -5.73
C PRO A 128 -14.71 9.78 -4.92
N PHE A 129 -14.88 10.15 -3.65
CA PHE A 129 -15.92 9.68 -2.74
C PHE A 129 -16.39 10.88 -1.89
N THR A 130 -17.70 11.06 -1.76
CA THR A 130 -18.36 12.12 -1.01
C THR A 130 -19.26 11.51 0.06
N SER A 131 -18.86 11.66 1.31
CA SER A 131 -19.64 11.17 2.46
C SER A 131 -21.06 11.73 2.47
N GLY A 132 -22.05 10.88 2.75
CA GLY A 132 -23.46 11.23 2.77
C GLY A 132 -24.14 11.31 1.40
N THR A 133 -23.37 11.36 0.31
CA THR A 133 -23.90 11.26 -1.07
C THR A 133 -23.65 9.88 -1.65
N ASP A 134 -22.41 9.39 -1.55
CA ASP A 134 -22.00 8.10 -2.07
C ASP A 134 -22.30 6.95 -1.09
N PRO A 135 -22.57 5.73 -1.58
CA PRO A 135 -22.81 4.58 -0.72
C PRO A 135 -21.61 4.27 0.19
N ASP A 136 -21.86 4.14 1.48
CA ASP A 136 -20.83 3.78 2.45
C ASP A 136 -20.53 2.28 2.44
N LEU A 137 -19.24 1.93 2.32
CA LEU A 137 -18.78 0.54 2.21
C LEU A 137 -19.25 -0.34 3.37
N ARG A 138 -19.09 0.15 4.62
CA ARG A 138 -19.47 -0.59 5.81
C ARG A 138 -20.98 -0.79 5.84
N ALA A 139 -21.75 0.25 5.55
CA ALA A 139 -23.21 0.16 5.51
C ALA A 139 -23.70 -0.88 4.49
N LEU A 140 -23.08 -0.94 3.29
CA LEU A 140 -23.41 -1.93 2.26
C LEU A 140 -23.15 -3.35 2.74
N MET A 141 -21.95 -3.62 3.29
CA MET A 141 -21.57 -4.95 3.77
C MET A 141 -22.44 -5.41 4.94
N THR A 142 -22.66 -4.55 5.94
CA THR A 142 -23.43 -4.92 7.14
C THR A 142 -24.92 -5.08 6.84
N ARG A 143 -25.47 -4.32 5.89
CA ARG A 143 -26.89 -4.43 5.50
C ARG A 143 -27.24 -5.82 5.02
N VAL A 144 -26.32 -6.49 4.34
CA VAL A 144 -26.50 -7.86 3.84
C VAL A 144 -26.02 -8.93 4.84
N GLY A 145 -25.54 -8.52 6.02
CA GLY A 145 -25.10 -9.43 7.08
C GLY A 145 -23.70 -10.00 6.89
N ILE A 146 -22.84 -9.36 6.10
CA ILE A 146 -21.43 -9.73 6.00
C ILE A 146 -20.69 -9.17 7.21
N ARG A 147 -19.92 -10.02 7.87
CA ARG A 147 -19.05 -9.60 8.96
C ARG A 147 -17.90 -8.79 8.38
N MET A 148 -17.69 -7.58 8.91
CA MET A 148 -16.60 -6.72 8.46
C MET A 148 -15.24 -7.41 8.66
N PRO A 149 -14.33 -7.33 7.67
CA PRO A 149 -12.94 -7.74 7.83
C PRO A 149 -12.27 -7.06 9.04
N PRO A 150 -11.20 -7.66 9.58
CA PRO A 150 -10.38 -6.95 10.56
C PRO A 150 -9.69 -5.75 9.90
N GLY A 151 -9.61 -4.64 10.63
CA GLY A 151 -8.90 -3.44 10.21
C GLY A 151 -8.34 -2.69 11.41
N ARG A 152 -8.23 -1.37 11.30
CA ARG A 152 -7.58 -0.51 12.30
C ARG A 152 -8.35 -0.46 13.62
N SER A 153 -9.66 -0.27 13.54
CA SER A 153 -10.57 -0.20 14.67
C SER A 153 -12.01 -0.45 14.21
N GLU A 154 -12.94 -0.60 15.15
CA GLU A 154 -14.37 -0.61 14.81
C GLU A 154 -14.76 0.67 14.05
N GLY A 155 -15.50 0.54 12.96
CA GLY A 155 -15.90 1.63 12.08
C GLY A 155 -14.84 2.12 11.08
N LEU A 156 -13.60 1.64 11.21
CA LEU A 156 -12.46 1.88 10.30
C LEU A 156 -11.84 0.55 9.86
N GLU A 157 -12.71 -0.43 9.58
CA GLU A 157 -12.31 -1.77 9.17
C GLU A 157 -11.64 -1.79 7.80
N ASP A 158 -11.87 -0.76 6.98
CA ASP A 158 -11.29 -0.55 5.65
C ASP A 158 -9.87 0.00 5.70
N ARG A 159 -9.31 0.19 6.90
CA ARG A 159 -7.98 0.77 7.10
C ARG A 159 -7.07 -0.19 7.85
N TYR A 160 -5.77 -0.12 7.58
CA TYR A 160 -4.74 -0.87 8.32
C TYR A 160 -3.49 -0.02 8.50
N VAL A 161 -2.93 -0.01 9.71
CA VAL A 161 -1.72 0.77 10.02
C VAL A 161 -0.51 -0.15 10.06
N TYR A 162 0.57 0.28 9.44
CA TYR A 162 1.87 -0.39 9.43
C TYR A 162 3.00 0.64 9.53
N LEU A 163 4.23 0.16 9.71
CA LEU A 163 5.41 1.03 9.72
C LEU A 163 6.11 0.94 8.37
N ASP A 164 6.54 2.07 7.83
CA ASP A 164 7.42 2.10 6.66
C ASP A 164 8.87 1.72 7.02
N SER A 165 9.76 1.74 6.03
CA SER A 165 11.17 1.37 6.22
C SER A 165 11.92 2.28 7.19
N ASN A 166 11.43 3.50 7.42
CA ASN A 166 12.02 4.48 8.34
C ASN A 166 11.37 4.37 9.74
N GLY A 167 10.38 3.49 9.92
CA GLY A 167 9.65 3.33 11.17
C GLY A 167 8.51 4.33 11.36
N ASN A 168 8.18 5.11 10.33
CA ASN A 168 7.05 6.04 10.38
C ASN A 168 5.73 5.31 10.13
N PRO A 169 4.64 5.68 10.82
CA PRO A 169 3.35 5.04 10.63
C PRO A 169 2.72 5.42 9.29
N GLN A 170 2.29 4.43 8.53
CA GLN A 170 1.52 4.56 7.29
C GLN A 170 0.17 3.87 7.45
N GLU A 171 -0.85 4.39 6.77
CA GLU A 171 -2.20 3.84 6.76
C GLU A 171 -2.57 3.41 5.35
N VAL A 172 -2.89 2.12 5.19
CA VAL A 172 -3.50 1.57 3.99
C VAL A 172 -5.01 1.72 4.09
N GLN A 173 -5.68 2.08 3.00
CA GLN A 173 -7.14 2.10 2.92
C GLN A 173 -7.65 1.35 1.69
N VAL A 174 -8.72 0.57 1.87
CA VAL A 174 -9.44 -0.17 0.83
C VAL A 174 -10.71 0.57 0.40
N CYS A 175 -10.86 0.77 -0.90
CA CYS A 175 -12.09 1.20 -1.55
C CYS A 175 -12.41 0.26 -2.72
N PHE A 176 -13.64 0.33 -3.24
CA PHE A 176 -14.05 -0.40 -4.44
C PHE A 176 -14.51 0.58 -5.52
N GLN A 177 -14.17 0.30 -6.76
CA GLN A 177 -14.68 1.07 -7.89
C GLN A 177 -14.79 0.21 -9.14
N TRP A 178 -15.47 0.75 -10.15
CA TRP A 178 -15.45 0.18 -11.49
C TRP A 178 -14.56 1.02 -12.39
N ASN A 179 -13.68 0.35 -13.14
CA ASN A 179 -12.84 0.97 -14.16
C ASN A 179 -13.36 0.61 -15.55
N ARG A 180 -13.47 1.62 -16.41
CA ARG A 180 -13.93 1.41 -17.79
C ARG A 180 -12.94 0.52 -18.56
N PRO A 181 -13.45 -0.33 -19.47
CA PRO A 181 -12.60 -0.93 -20.48
C PRO A 181 -11.98 0.16 -21.36
N LEU A 182 -10.70 0.00 -21.68
CA LEU A 182 -10.04 0.84 -22.67
C LEU A 182 -10.54 0.44 -24.06
N GLY A 183 -10.83 1.43 -24.89
CA GLY A 183 -11.23 1.19 -26.28
C GLY A 183 -10.03 0.84 -27.16
N ASP A 184 -10.31 0.13 -28.25
CA ASP A 184 -9.28 -0.21 -29.25
C ASP A 184 -8.63 1.07 -29.80
N GLY A 185 -7.29 1.10 -29.82
CA GLY A 185 -6.50 2.24 -30.32
C GLY A 185 -6.17 3.34 -29.30
N ALA A 186 -6.80 3.36 -28.12
CA ALA A 186 -6.40 4.22 -27.00
C ALA A 186 -5.42 3.52 -26.04
N ALA A 187 -5.20 2.21 -26.19
CA ALA A 187 -4.53 1.38 -25.20
C ALA A 187 -3.07 1.79 -24.93
N ASP A 188 -2.32 2.20 -25.95
CA ASP A 188 -0.88 2.41 -25.83
C ASP A 188 -0.54 3.61 -24.93
N GLU A 189 -1.27 4.72 -25.04
CA GLU A 189 -1.01 5.93 -24.24
C GLU A 189 -2.12 6.25 -23.21
N ALA A 190 -3.07 5.33 -23.01
CA ALA A 190 -4.05 5.45 -21.94
C ALA A 190 -3.56 4.87 -20.62
N VAL A 191 -4.07 5.46 -19.53
CA VAL A 191 -3.89 4.93 -18.18
C VAL A 191 -4.47 3.52 -18.10
N GLY A 192 -3.59 2.57 -17.78
CA GLY A 192 -3.77 1.12 -17.70
C GLY A 192 -4.34 0.62 -16.38
N ASP A 193 -5.27 1.36 -15.76
CA ASP A 193 -5.85 1.09 -14.44
C ASP A 193 -6.63 -0.23 -14.32
N GLY A 194 -6.63 -1.06 -15.36
CA GLY A 194 -7.41 -2.29 -15.41
C GLY A 194 -8.87 -2.03 -15.69
N THR A 195 -9.60 -3.10 -15.96
CA THR A 195 -10.96 -3.03 -16.48
C THR A 195 -11.89 -3.86 -15.61
N GLY A 196 -13.10 -3.34 -15.36
CA GLY A 196 -14.12 -4.02 -14.56
C GLY A 196 -14.07 -3.58 -13.10
N ASN A 197 -14.58 -4.45 -12.21
CA ASN A 197 -14.65 -4.19 -10.78
C ASN A 197 -13.30 -4.43 -10.13
N VAL A 198 -12.85 -3.44 -9.36
CA VAL A 198 -11.53 -3.45 -8.75
C VAL A 198 -11.60 -3.01 -7.29
N MET A 199 -10.73 -3.58 -6.48
CA MET A 199 -10.39 -3.07 -5.16
C MET A 199 -9.23 -2.10 -5.32
N VAL A 200 -9.40 -0.87 -4.86
CA VAL A 200 -8.35 0.16 -4.83
C VAL A 200 -7.73 0.17 -3.44
N ILE A 201 -6.41 0.05 -3.41
CA ILE A 201 -5.62 0.00 -2.18
C ILE A 201 -4.71 1.22 -2.18
N THR A 202 -4.99 2.16 -1.30
CA THR A 202 -4.24 3.42 -1.17
C THR A 202 -3.28 3.36 0.01
N GLY A 203 -2.27 4.23 0.04
CA GLY A 203 -1.35 4.33 1.18
C GLY A 203 -0.28 3.24 1.26
N LEU A 204 0.03 2.59 0.13
CA LEU A 204 1.09 1.59 0.03
C LEU A 204 2.45 2.27 -0.13
N THR A 205 3.45 1.86 0.65
CA THR A 205 4.84 2.17 0.32
C THR A 205 5.27 1.35 -0.89
N PRO A 206 6.29 1.78 -1.65
CA PRO A 206 6.68 1.07 -2.86
C PRO A 206 7.16 -0.36 -2.60
N ASP A 207 7.88 -0.60 -1.49
CA ASP A 207 8.24 -1.95 -1.06
C ASP A 207 7.02 -2.83 -0.76
N LEU A 208 6.02 -2.30 -0.05
CA LEU A 208 4.81 -3.06 0.26
C LEU A 208 4.05 -3.36 -1.03
N ALA A 209 3.97 -2.41 -1.97
CA ALA A 209 3.33 -2.62 -3.26
C ALA A 209 4.01 -3.75 -4.05
N ARG A 210 5.35 -3.73 -4.18
CA ARG A 210 6.12 -4.83 -4.81
C ARG A 210 5.91 -6.18 -4.13
N ALA A 211 5.91 -6.19 -2.80
CA ALA A 211 5.73 -7.42 -2.03
C ALA A 211 4.31 -8.00 -2.23
N LEU A 212 3.28 -7.16 -2.19
CA LEU A 212 1.89 -7.58 -2.44
C LEU A 212 1.72 -8.14 -3.85
N ASP A 213 2.30 -7.46 -4.83
CA ASP A 213 2.24 -7.84 -6.23
C ASP A 213 2.88 -9.21 -6.49
N GLN A 214 4.12 -9.38 -6.02
CA GLN A 214 4.82 -10.67 -6.06
C GLN A 214 4.02 -11.79 -5.36
N MET A 215 3.32 -11.49 -4.27
CA MET A 215 2.47 -12.46 -3.58
C MET A 215 1.14 -12.76 -4.29
N ILE A 216 0.64 -11.84 -5.12
CA ILE A 216 -0.67 -11.96 -5.79
C ILE A 216 -0.55 -12.67 -7.14
N ASP A 217 0.38 -12.26 -8.00
CA ASP A 217 0.52 -12.82 -9.36
C ASP A 217 1.95 -13.22 -9.75
N GLY A 218 2.89 -13.17 -8.79
CA GLY A 218 4.18 -13.84 -8.89
C GLY A 218 5.28 -13.02 -9.54
N LYS A 219 5.01 -11.80 -10.00
CA LYS A 219 6.02 -10.88 -10.56
C LYS A 219 5.74 -9.45 -10.08
N PRO A 220 6.76 -8.71 -9.59
CA PRO A 220 6.60 -7.29 -9.28
C PRO A 220 6.52 -6.48 -10.59
N ASP A 221 5.30 -6.19 -11.04
CA ASP A 221 4.97 -5.40 -12.22
C ASP A 221 3.91 -4.34 -11.92
N GLU A 222 4.19 -3.07 -12.21
CA GLU A 222 3.24 -1.99 -11.92
C GLU A 222 2.16 -1.78 -12.99
N ARG A 223 2.22 -2.47 -14.14
CA ARG A 223 1.34 -2.27 -15.32
C ARG A 223 0.45 -3.47 -15.60
N GLU A 224 1.01 -4.66 -15.55
CA GLU A 224 0.36 -5.89 -15.98
C GLU A 224 -0.31 -6.62 -14.81
N GLY A 225 -0.80 -7.84 -15.02
CA GLY A 225 -1.29 -8.67 -13.93
C GLY A 225 -2.64 -8.27 -13.33
N ARG A 226 -2.97 -8.88 -12.19
CA ARG A 226 -4.20 -8.58 -11.44
C ARG A 226 -4.00 -7.43 -10.47
N PHE A 227 -2.77 -7.19 -10.05
CA PHE A 227 -2.40 -6.11 -9.16
C PHE A 227 -1.48 -5.15 -9.92
N ARG A 228 -1.80 -3.87 -9.89
CA ARG A 228 -1.09 -2.85 -10.69
C ARG A 228 -1.14 -1.51 -10.02
N ARG A 229 -0.35 -0.53 -10.46
CA ARG A 229 -0.40 0.83 -9.93
C ARG A 229 -1.45 1.67 -10.66
N GLU A 230 -2.17 2.50 -9.91
CA GLU A 230 -3.08 3.51 -10.48
C GLU A 230 -2.27 4.61 -11.18
N GLY A 231 -2.75 5.07 -12.34
CA GLY A 231 -2.18 6.20 -13.08
C GLY A 231 -1.01 5.84 -13.99
N VAL A 232 -0.71 4.54 -14.19
CA VAL A 232 0.37 4.10 -15.10
C VAL A 232 -0.17 3.87 -16.50
N VAL A 233 0.53 4.38 -17.50
CA VAL A 233 0.15 4.24 -18.92
C VAL A 233 0.57 2.87 -19.45
N ASN A 234 -0.30 2.17 -20.21
CA ASN A 234 -0.01 0.78 -20.61
C ASN A 234 1.22 0.65 -21.51
N ASN A 235 1.65 1.67 -22.26
CA ASN A 235 2.85 1.68 -23.10
C ASN A 235 3.60 3.03 -23.05
N ALA A 236 3.75 3.66 -21.88
CA ALA A 236 4.38 4.98 -21.63
C ALA A 236 5.64 5.32 -22.48
N GLY A 237 5.50 5.59 -23.78
CA GLY A 237 6.59 5.68 -24.76
C GLY A 237 7.38 4.38 -25.05
N GLY A 238 6.88 3.20 -24.67
CA GLY A 238 7.53 1.91 -24.90
C GLY A 238 7.17 1.27 -26.25
N LEU A 239 7.94 0.27 -26.70
CA LEU A 239 7.52 -0.57 -27.84
C LEU A 239 6.26 -1.37 -27.45
N VAL A 240 5.34 -1.56 -28.39
CA VAL A 240 4.20 -2.48 -28.20
C VAL A 240 4.74 -3.86 -27.84
N ASN A 241 4.23 -4.47 -26.76
CA ASN A 241 4.74 -5.72 -26.15
C ASN A 241 6.14 -5.61 -25.51
N ALA A 242 6.58 -4.41 -25.11
CA ALA A 242 7.75 -4.27 -24.26
C ALA A 242 7.58 -5.09 -22.97
N PRO A 243 8.67 -5.62 -22.40
CA PRO A 243 8.60 -6.30 -21.12
C PRO A 243 7.99 -5.39 -20.06
N GLY A 244 7.29 -6.05 -19.14
CA GLY A 244 6.70 -5.46 -17.95
C GLY A 244 7.62 -4.50 -17.18
N GLN A 245 7.02 -3.56 -16.47
CA GLN A 245 7.73 -2.49 -15.77
C GLN A 245 7.67 -2.73 -14.27
N GLU A 246 8.81 -2.80 -13.60
CA GLU A 246 8.84 -2.84 -12.14
C GLU A 246 8.32 -1.52 -11.56
N TRP A 247 7.75 -1.59 -10.36
CA TRP A 247 7.35 -0.43 -9.55
C TRP A 247 8.48 0.59 -9.44
N GLN A 248 8.34 1.71 -10.17
CA GLN A 248 9.42 2.70 -10.31
C GLN A 248 9.68 3.51 -9.03
N ALA A 249 8.69 3.60 -8.15
CA ALA A 249 8.86 4.29 -6.88
C ALA A 249 9.77 3.47 -5.95
N SER A 250 10.69 4.15 -5.26
CA SER A 250 11.59 3.56 -4.28
C SER A 250 11.27 4.06 -2.88
N ASN A 251 11.75 3.37 -1.84
CA ASN A 251 11.56 3.84 -0.47
C ASN A 251 12.37 5.12 -0.16
N HIS A 252 13.25 5.55 -1.06
CA HIS A 252 13.96 6.83 -0.95
C HIS A 252 13.14 8.00 -1.50
N ASP A 253 12.03 7.72 -2.20
CA ASP A 253 11.11 8.75 -2.65
C ASP A 253 10.29 9.24 -1.46
N LYS A 254 10.08 10.55 -1.38
CA LYS A 254 9.28 11.18 -0.32
C LYS A 254 7.83 11.39 -0.75
N ILE A 255 6.92 11.42 0.22
CA ILE A 255 5.58 11.96 -0.01
C ILE A 255 5.70 13.39 -0.58
N ALA A 256 5.03 13.63 -1.72
CA ALA A 256 4.86 14.93 -2.38
C ALA A 256 6.13 15.63 -2.94
N THR A 257 7.32 14.99 -2.99
CA THR A 257 8.52 15.59 -3.61
C THR A 257 9.32 14.58 -4.45
N LYS A 258 9.87 15.05 -5.58
CA LYS A 258 10.75 14.27 -6.50
C LYS A 258 12.23 14.23 -6.06
N ASN A 259 12.54 14.46 -4.77
CA ASN A 259 13.91 14.75 -4.33
C ASN A 259 14.46 13.79 -3.26
N ASN A 260 15.67 13.34 -3.53
CA ASN A 260 16.44 12.27 -2.92
C ASN A 260 17.22 12.72 -1.66
N ALA A 261 16.52 13.18 -0.62
CA ALA A 261 17.16 13.60 0.63
C ALA A 261 16.55 12.83 1.82
N GLY A 262 16.92 11.57 2.02
CA GLY A 262 16.36 10.73 3.08
C GLY A 262 16.94 11.05 4.46
N LEU A 263 16.24 11.90 5.22
CA LEU A 263 16.41 11.96 6.67
C LEU A 263 15.53 10.86 7.30
N ASP A 264 15.92 10.35 8.47
CA ASP A 264 15.22 9.24 9.13
C ASP A 264 13.79 9.65 9.55
N GLU A 265 13.53 10.95 9.74
CA GLU A 265 12.21 11.52 10.03
C GLU A 265 11.29 11.67 8.82
N ASP A 266 11.79 11.50 7.60
CA ASP A 266 10.99 11.69 6.39
C ASP A 266 10.07 10.49 6.14
N GLN A 267 8.81 10.80 5.78
CA GLN A 267 7.86 9.78 5.36
C GLN A 267 8.16 9.29 3.95
N VAL A 268 8.16 7.97 3.81
CA VAL A 268 8.29 7.29 2.51
C VAL A 268 7.10 7.63 1.62
N ALA A 269 7.34 7.77 0.32
CA ALA A 269 6.31 7.95 -0.70
C ALA A 269 5.22 6.89 -0.60
N ILE A 270 4.00 7.26 -0.99
CA ILE A 270 2.88 6.34 -1.09
C ILE A 270 2.40 6.23 -2.53
N VAL A 271 1.92 5.05 -2.88
CA VAL A 271 1.31 4.72 -4.16
C VAL A 271 -0.08 4.13 -3.95
N THR A 272 -0.90 4.24 -4.98
CA THR A 272 -2.22 3.61 -5.04
C THR A 272 -2.14 2.41 -5.98
N ALA A 273 -2.57 1.25 -5.52
CA ALA A 273 -2.67 0.04 -6.32
C ALA A 273 -4.13 -0.30 -6.64
N ILE A 274 -4.30 -0.98 -7.75
CA ILE A 274 -5.57 -1.50 -8.23
C ILE A 274 -5.46 -3.01 -8.28
N TYR A 275 -6.34 -3.69 -7.55
CA TYR A 275 -6.46 -5.12 -7.54
C TYR A 275 -7.76 -5.53 -8.23
N ARG A 276 -7.66 -6.23 -9.37
CA ARG A 276 -8.80 -6.72 -10.13
C ARG A 276 -9.53 -7.84 -9.36
N MET A 277 -10.81 -7.60 -9.12
CA MET A 277 -11.68 -8.56 -8.43
C MET A 277 -12.17 -9.62 -9.42
N THR A 278 -12.14 -10.87 -8.97
CA THR A 278 -12.84 -11.96 -9.65
C THR A 278 -14.33 -11.86 -9.31
N GLN A 279 -15.19 -12.32 -10.21
CA GLN A 279 -16.64 -12.33 -10.08
C GLN A 279 -17.13 -13.67 -10.65
#